data_AF-A0AAV6YME1-F1
#
_entry.id   AF-A0AAV6YME1-F1
#
_cell.length_a   1.000
_cell.length_b   1.000
_cell.length_c   1.000
_cell.angle_alpha   90.00
_cell.angle_beta   90.00
_cell.angle_gamma   90.00
#
_symmetry.space_group_name_H-M   'P 1'
#
loop_
_entity.id
_entity.type
_entity.pdbx_description
1 polymer ?
#
loop_
_entity_poly.entity_id
_entity_poly.type
_entity_poly.pdbx_seq_one_letter_code
_entity_poly.pdbx_strand_id
1 'polypeptide(L)'
;MLPSYTEWDTKDVGVWHIVWDVVSTCVSPPPRNPLAVDFTYLKSLPLPERSLSSGALVSFFHNLLVREPRGTPLFLYVWEELADLTRLHANTLQDLKEQNLIKNLI
;
A
#
# COMPACT_ATOMS: atom_id res chain seq x y z
N MET A 1 -4.31 6.50 18.08
CA MET A 1 -3.40 7.66 18.18
C MET A 1 -2.13 7.18 18.83
N LEU A 2 -0.98 7.40 18.21
CA LEU A 2 0.29 7.05 18.83
C LEU A 2 0.48 7.95 20.07
N PRO A 3 0.71 7.39 21.27
CA PRO A 3 0.66 8.16 22.52
C PRO A 3 1.81 9.18 22.66
N SER A 4 2.98 8.89 22.08
CA SER A 4 4.13 9.80 22.01
C SER A 4 5.20 9.25 21.07
N TYR A 5 5.94 10.13 20.39
CA TYR A 5 7.13 9.78 19.59
C TYR A 5 8.23 9.09 20.40
N THR A 6 8.23 9.27 21.73
CA THR A 6 9.21 8.64 22.65
C THR A 6 9.00 7.14 22.88
N GLU A 7 7.85 6.58 22.46
CA GLU A 7 7.54 5.15 22.61
C GLU A 7 7.70 4.35 21.30
N TRP A 8 8.20 4.98 20.23
CA TRP A 8 8.34 4.32 18.94
C TRP A 8 9.45 3.26 18.92
N ASP A 9 10.46 3.39 19.79
CA ASP A 9 11.55 2.41 19.93
C ASP A 9 11.13 1.16 20.73
N THR A 10 10.10 1.29 21.58
CA THR A 10 9.66 0.21 22.49
C THR A 10 8.40 -0.53 22.03
N LYS A 11 7.67 0.01 21.05
CA LYS A 11 6.52 -0.63 20.41
C LYS A 11 6.88 -0.99 18.97
N ASP A 12 6.28 -2.04 18.41
CA ASP A 12 6.46 -2.46 16.99
C ASP A 12 5.78 -1.44 16.03
N VAL A 13 6.25 -0.19 16.07
CA VAL A 13 5.69 0.95 15.32
C VAL A 13 6.35 0.98 13.95
N GLY A 14 5.72 0.32 12.98
CA GLY A 14 6.09 0.47 11.58
C GLY A 14 5.84 1.88 11.02
N VAL A 15 6.54 2.25 9.94
CA VAL A 15 6.40 3.54 9.23
C VAL A 15 4.95 3.83 8.84
N TRP A 16 4.16 2.79 8.53
CA TRP A 16 2.74 2.93 8.20
C TRP A 16 1.90 3.49 9.34
N HIS A 17 2.23 3.19 10.60
CA HIS A 17 1.55 3.78 11.76
C HIS A 17 1.79 5.28 11.84
N ILE A 18 3.01 5.72 11.52
CA ILE A 18 3.38 7.13 11.51
C ILE A 18 2.61 7.87 10.42
N VAL A 19 2.62 7.33 9.19
CA VAL A 19 1.86 7.90 8.06
C VAL A 19 0.37 7.96 8.42
N TRP A 20 -0.18 6.87 8.97
CA TRP A 20 -1.57 6.82 9.39
C TRP A 20 -1.93 7.93 10.38
N ASP A 21 -1.15 8.07 11.45
CA ASP A 21 -1.41 9.02 12.54
C ASP A 21 -1.23 10.48 12.08
N VAL A 22 -0.15 10.77 11.35
CA VAL A 22 0.14 12.11 10.82
C VAL A 22 -0.93 12.55 9.83
N VAL A 23 -1.27 11.71 8.85
CA VAL A 23 -2.28 12.07 7.85
C VAL A 23 -3.66 12.21 8.49
N SER A 24 -4.04 11.35 9.43
CA SER A 24 -5.30 11.45 10.16
C SER A 24 -5.41 12.73 11.00
N THR A 25 -4.29 13.25 11.48
CA THR A 25 -4.26 14.42 12.38
C THR A 25 -4.08 15.73 11.63
N CYS A 26 -3.28 15.74 10.56
CA CYS A 26 -2.88 16.95 9.86
C CYS A 26 -3.75 17.29 8.64
N VAL A 27 -4.55 16.35 8.12
CA VAL A 27 -5.45 16.59 6.97
C VAL A 27 -6.86 16.90 7.46
N SER A 28 -7.47 17.95 6.89
CA SER A 28 -8.84 18.35 7.22
C SER A 28 -9.72 18.43 5.97
N PRO A 29 -10.81 17.63 5.87
CA PRO A 29 -11.20 16.59 6.82
C PRO A 29 -10.24 15.39 6.81
N PRO A 30 -10.08 14.65 7.93
CA PRO A 30 -9.26 13.44 7.94
C PRO A 30 -9.76 12.42 6.92
N PRO A 31 -8.88 11.83 6.10
CA PRO A 31 -9.29 10.81 5.14
C PRO A 31 -9.72 9.53 5.86
N ARG A 32 -10.66 8.79 5.25
CA ARG A 32 -11.10 7.48 5.76
C ARG A 32 -9.95 6.48 5.85
N ASN A 33 -9.08 6.48 4.83
CA ASN A 33 -7.89 5.62 4.75
C ASN A 33 -6.66 6.49 4.40
N PRO A 34 -5.84 6.87 5.39
CA PRO A 34 -4.53 7.47 5.19
C PRO A 34 -3.54 6.74 4.28
N LEU A 35 -3.71 5.42 4.12
CA LEU A 35 -2.87 4.57 3.28
C LEU A 35 -3.56 4.23 1.95
N ALA A 36 -4.59 5.00 1.56
CA ALA A 36 -5.35 4.75 0.35
C ALA A 36 -4.44 4.69 -0.88
N VAL A 37 -4.64 3.66 -1.70
CA VAL A 37 -3.89 3.49 -2.94
C VAL A 37 -4.43 4.42 -4.01
N ASP A 38 -3.56 5.24 -4.61
CA ASP A 38 -3.91 6.00 -5.80
C ASP A 38 -3.84 5.11 -7.05
N PHE A 39 -4.95 4.42 -7.33
CA PHE A 39 -5.09 3.57 -8.52
C PHE A 39 -5.04 4.36 -9.82
N THR A 40 -5.40 5.64 -9.81
CA THR A 40 -5.34 6.50 -11.00
C THR A 40 -3.89 6.77 -11.35
N TYR A 41 -3.08 7.11 -10.35
CA TYR A 41 -1.64 7.27 -10.50
C TYR A 41 -0.98 5.98 -10.99
N LEU A 42 -1.25 4.84 -10.34
CA LEU A 42 -0.65 3.56 -10.78
C LEU A 42 -1.00 3.24 -12.24
N LYS A 43 -2.25 3.45 -12.66
CA LYS A 43 -2.67 3.25 -14.06
C LYS A 43 -2.09 4.26 -15.04
N SER A 44 -1.54 5.37 -14.57
CA SER A 44 -0.87 6.36 -15.41
C SER A 44 0.60 6.03 -15.69
N LEU A 45 1.22 5.20 -14.82
CA LEU A 45 2.62 4.79 -14.97
C LEU A 45 2.83 3.94 -16.24
N PRO A 46 4.01 4.01 -16.88
CA PRO A 46 4.38 3.05 -17.92
C PRO A 46 4.42 1.62 -17.35
N LEU A 47 4.27 0.62 -18.21
CA LEU A 47 4.03 -0.77 -17.78
C LEU A 47 5.13 -1.36 -16.86
N PRO A 48 6.43 -1.18 -17.13
CA PRO A 48 7.47 -1.68 -16.24
C PRO A 48 7.38 -1.08 -14.83
N GLU A 49 7.24 0.24 -14.74
CA GLU A 49 7.12 0.98 -13.50
C GLU A 49 5.84 0.63 -12.76
N ARG A 50 4.71 0.53 -13.48
CA ARG A 50 3.43 0.09 -12.91
C ARG A 50 3.56 -1.29 -12.29
N SER A 51 4.22 -2.23 -12.97
CA SER A 51 4.43 -3.58 -12.47
C SER A 51 5.24 -3.58 -11.19
N LEU A 52 6.36 -2.86 -11.19
CA LEU A 52 7.23 -2.73 -10.02
C LEU A 52 6.50 -2.07 -8.83
N SER A 53 5.85 -0.92 -9.06
CA SER A 53 5.14 -0.18 -8.01
C SER A 53 3.95 -0.97 -7.47
N SER A 54 3.13 -1.59 -8.32
CA SER A 54 2.00 -2.40 -7.87
C SER A 54 2.45 -3.65 -7.11
N GLY A 55 3.50 -4.35 -7.57
CA GLY A 55 4.04 -5.51 -6.87
C GLY A 55 4.65 -5.16 -5.51
N ALA A 56 5.37 -4.04 -5.43
CA ALA A 56 5.91 -3.53 -4.17
C ALA A 56 4.80 -3.19 -3.16
N LEU A 57 3.73 -2.53 -3.61
CA LEU A 57 2.58 -2.22 -2.75
C LEU A 57 1.83 -3.49 -2.30
N VAL A 58 1.64 -4.48 -3.18
CA VAL A 58 1.03 -5.79 -2.81
C VAL A 58 1.85 -6.46 -1.71
N SER A 59 3.17 -6.54 -1.90
CA SER A 59 4.08 -7.13 -0.91
C SER A 59 4.05 -6.38 0.41
N PHE A 60 4.07 -5.05 0.37
CA PHE A 60 3.98 -4.19 1.53
C PHE A 60 2.67 -4.40 2.30
N PHE A 61 1.51 -4.40 1.62
CA PHE A 61 0.21 -4.60 2.25
C PHE A 61 0.07 -5.99 2.87
N HIS A 62 0.57 -7.04 2.22
CA HIS A 62 0.61 -8.37 2.83
C HIS A 62 1.45 -8.39 4.12
N ASN A 63 2.65 -7.80 4.09
CA ASN A 63 3.53 -7.75 5.26
C ASN A 63 2.92 -6.94 6.40
N LEU A 64 2.24 -5.83 6.09
CA LEU A 64 1.51 -5.01 7.05
C LEU A 64 0.38 -5.82 7.68
N LEU A 65 -0.48 -6.48 6.89
CA LEU A 65 -1.63 -7.25 7.41
C LEU A 65 -1.24 -8.44 8.28
N VAL A 66 -0.02 -8.97 8.15
CA VAL A 66 0.52 -10.00 9.04
C VAL A 66 0.89 -9.44 10.42
N ARG A 67 1.33 -8.18 10.48
CA ARG A 67 1.76 -7.51 11.72
C ARG A 67 0.60 -6.84 12.46
N GLU A 68 -0.40 -6.38 11.71
CA GLU A 68 -1.49 -5.59 12.26
C GLU A 68 -2.56 -6.45 12.96
N PRO A 69 -3.03 -6.04 14.15
CA PRO A 69 -4.14 -6.71 14.80
C PRO A 69 -5.40 -6.69 13.93
N ARG A 70 -6.01 -7.87 13.77
CA ARG A 70 -7.27 -8.03 13.01
C ARG A 70 -8.37 -7.18 13.62
N GLY A 71 -9.21 -6.59 12.76
CA GLY A 71 -10.37 -5.79 13.18
C GLY A 71 -10.05 -4.33 13.52
N THR A 72 -8.77 -3.92 13.47
CA THR A 72 -8.43 -2.49 13.53
C THR A 72 -8.86 -1.77 12.25
N PRO A 73 -9.15 -0.45 12.29
CA PRO A 73 -9.48 0.32 11.09
C PRO A 73 -8.40 0.19 10.01
N LEU A 74 -7.13 0.33 10.39
CA LEU A 74 -5.99 0.18 9.49
C LEU A 74 -6.01 -1.19 8.80
N PHE A 75 -6.18 -2.29 9.55
CA PHE A 75 -6.30 -3.64 8.98
C PHE A 75 -7.45 -3.73 7.97
N LEU A 76 -8.64 -3.25 8.34
CA LEU A 76 -9.84 -3.39 7.51
C LEU A 76 -9.70 -2.64 6.18
N TYR A 77 -9.21 -1.40 6.21
CA TYR A 77 -9.07 -0.60 4.99
C TYR A 77 -7.96 -1.12 4.07
N VAL A 78 -6.82 -1.52 4.62
CA VAL A 78 -5.75 -2.12 3.81
C VAL A 78 -6.20 -3.46 3.22
N TRP A 79 -6.98 -4.25 3.97
CA TRP A 79 -7.56 -5.51 3.47
C TRP A 79 -8.52 -5.28 2.31
N GLU A 80 -9.40 -4.27 2.41
CA GLU A 80 -10.33 -3.89 1.32
C GLU A 80 -9.57 -3.53 0.04
N GLU A 81 -8.49 -2.75 0.13
CA GLU A 81 -7.73 -2.30 -1.05
C GLU A 81 -6.81 -3.37 -1.64
N LEU A 82 -6.32 -4.31 -0.84
CA LEU A 82 -5.39 -5.34 -1.30
C LEU A 82 -5.98 -6.17 -2.45
N ALA A 83 -7.29 -6.44 -2.44
CA ALA A 83 -7.94 -7.20 -3.50
C ALA A 83 -7.85 -6.48 -4.86
N ASP A 84 -8.18 -5.19 -4.89
CA ASP A 84 -8.13 -4.38 -6.11
C ASP A 84 -6.69 -4.17 -6.59
N LEU A 85 -5.77 -3.96 -5.66
CA LEU A 85 -4.34 -3.81 -5.96
C LEU A 85 -3.74 -5.10 -6.53
N THR A 86 -4.10 -6.26 -5.97
CA THR A 86 -3.67 -7.56 -6.50
C THR A 86 -4.20 -7.79 -7.91
N ARG A 87 -5.47 -7.43 -8.16
CA ARG A 87 -6.05 -7.52 -9.51
C ARG A 87 -5.35 -6.60 -10.49
N LEU A 88 -5.05 -5.36 -10.09
CA LEU A 88 -4.28 -4.43 -10.93
C LEU A 88 -2.90 -5.00 -11.26
N HIS A 89 -2.18 -5.54 -10.27
CA HIS A 89 -0.86 -6.12 -10.46
C HIS A 89 -0.89 -7.31 -11.43
N ALA A 90 -1.85 -8.23 -11.24
CA ALA A 90 -2.02 -9.39 -12.12
C ALA A 90 -2.30 -8.98 -13.58
N ASN A 91 -3.19 -8.01 -13.80
CA ASN A 91 -3.46 -7.47 -15.13
C ASN A 91 -2.20 -6.81 -15.73
N THR A 92 -1.45 -6.06 -14.93
CA THR A 92 -0.21 -5.39 -15.39
C THR A 92 0.86 -6.42 -15.81
N LEU A 93 1.00 -7.53 -15.09
CA LEU A 93 1.90 -8.62 -15.47
C LEU A 93 1.47 -9.30 -16.78
N GLN A 94 0.16 -9.45 -16.99
CA GLN A 94 -0.39 -9.98 -18.23
C GLN A 94 -0.09 -9.03 -19.40
N ASP A 95 -0.29 -7.72 -19.24
CA ASP A 95 0.02 -6.71 -20.26
C ASP A 95 1.52 -6.70 -20.60
N LEU A 96 2.41 -6.79 -19.60
CA LEU A 96 3.86 -6.88 -19.80
C LEU A 96 4.26 -8.10 -20.62
N LYS A 97 3.60 -9.23 -20.38
CA LYS A 97 3.81 -10.47 -21.13
C LYS A 97 3.40 -10.29 -22.59
N GLU A 98 2.23 -9.70 -22.84
CA GLU A 98 1.69 -9.48 -24.19
C GLU A 98 2.57 -8.52 -25.01
N GLN A 99 3.18 -7.52 -24.37
CA GLN A 99 4.08 -6.58 -25.03
C GLN A 99 5.53 -7.07 -25.15
N ASN A 100 5.84 -8.32 -24.76
CA ASN A 100 7.20 -8.90 -24.74
C ASN A 100 8.23 -8.09 -23.91
N LEU A 101 7.78 -7.23 -23.00
CA LEU A 101 8.66 -6.38 -22.19
C LEU A 101 9.28 -7.12 -21.00
N ILE A 102 8.80 -8.32 -20.67
CA ILE A 102 9.37 -9.16 -19.59
C ILE A 102 10.85 -9.49 -19.83
N LYS A 103 11.26 -9.63 -21.09
CA LYS A 103 12.66 -9.96 -21.44
C LYS A 103 13.66 -8.82 -21.14
N ASN A 104 13.18 -7.59 -20.94
CA ASN A 104 14.01 -6.42 -20.65
C ASN A 104 14.06 -6.09 -19.15
N LEU A 105 13.37 -6.87 -18.31
CA LEU A 105 13.25 -6.66 -16.86
C LEU A 105 14.09 -7.63 -16.02
N ILE A 106 14.75 -8.61 -16.66
CA ILE A 106 15.58 -9.65 -16.02
C ILE A 106 16.98 -9.62 -16.60
#